data_AF-A0A9D2RUW9-F1
#
_entry.id   AF-A0A9D2RUW9-F1
#
_cell.length_a   1.000
_cell.length_b   1.000
_cell.length_c   1.000
_cell.angle_alpha   90.00
_cell.angle_beta   90.00
_cell.angle_gamma   90.00
#
_symmetry.space_group_name_H-M   'P 1'
#
loop_
_entity.id
_entity.type
_entity.pdbx_description
1 polymer ?
#
loop_
_entity_poly.entity_id
_entity_poly.type
_entity_poly.pdbx_seq_one_letter_code
_entity_poly.pdbx_strand_id
1 'polypeptide(L)'
;MSDMQLAFVVIISGLVIVFLALIVLIALMWAMGKALSSLKRDQKPSAPAQAPVVPAAPKQAAPVAQVQPAAEEGIPGEVVAAISAAVAFLMEDAGEKGYVVKSIKRAREARPVWGLAGIMENTRPF
;
A
#
# COMPACT_ATOMS: atom_id res chain seq x y z
N MET A 1 -9.89 42.96 -38.15
CA MET A 1 -10.94 42.04 -37.65
C MET A 1 -10.42 40.61 -37.42
N SER A 2 -9.19 40.30 -37.83
CA SER A 2 -8.57 38.97 -37.78
C SER A 2 -8.08 38.55 -36.39
N ASP A 3 -7.54 39.49 -35.60
CA ASP A 3 -6.92 39.15 -34.30
C ASP A 3 -7.95 38.67 -33.26
N MET A 4 -9.13 39.27 -33.25
CA MET A 4 -10.20 38.86 -32.35
C MET A 4 -10.76 37.47 -32.72
N GLN A 5 -10.87 37.15 -34.01
CA GLN A 5 -11.28 35.80 -34.44
C GLN A 5 -10.23 34.74 -34.09
N LEU A 6 -8.94 35.04 -34.26
CA LEU A 6 -7.87 34.14 -33.84
C LEU A 6 -7.87 33.93 -32.32
N ALA A 7 -8.06 34.99 -31.53
CA ALA A 7 -8.19 34.89 -30.08
C ALA A 7 -9.37 34.01 -29.67
N PHE A 8 -10.54 34.16 -30.29
CA PHE A 8 -11.70 33.30 -30.04
C PHE A 8 -11.43 31.83 -30.39
N VAL A 9 -10.77 31.55 -31.52
CA VAL A 9 -10.41 30.17 -31.91
C VAL A 9 -9.43 29.55 -30.91
N VAL A 10 -8.41 30.30 -30.46
CA VAL A 10 -7.44 29.80 -29.46
C VAL A 10 -8.11 29.53 -28.11
N ILE A 11 -9.01 30.40 -27.66
CA ILE A 11 -9.75 30.21 -26.41
C ILE A 11 -10.65 28.97 -26.49
N ILE A 12 -11.43 28.83 -27.57
CA ILE A 12 -12.33 27.69 -27.75
C ILE A 12 -11.55 26.39 -27.94
N SER A 13 -10.51 26.39 -28.76
CA SER A 13 -9.67 25.19 -28.96
C SER A 13 -8.94 24.80 -27.67
N GLY A 14 -8.43 25.75 -26.90
CA GLY A 14 -7.84 25.50 -25.58
C GLY A 14 -8.84 24.85 -24.62
N LEU A 15 -10.07 25.38 -24.55
CA LEU A 15 -11.14 24.79 -23.74
C LEU A 15 -11.43 23.35 -24.16
N VAL A 16 -11.57 23.10 -25.46
CA VAL A 16 -11.83 21.76 -26.01
C VAL A 16 -10.69 20.78 -25.72
N ILE A 17 -9.43 21.22 -25.89
CA ILE A 17 -8.25 20.39 -25.60
C ILE A 17 -8.20 20.01 -24.12
N VAL A 18 -8.49 20.96 -23.21
CA VAL A 18 -8.53 20.69 -21.77
C VAL A 18 -9.62 19.66 -21.44
N PHE A 19 -10.84 19.83 -21.96
CA PHE A 19 -11.91 18.83 -21.77
C PHE A 19 -11.53 17.44 -22.29
N LEU A 20 -10.94 17.36 -23.50
CA LEU A 20 -10.46 16.09 -24.06
C LEU A 20 -9.39 15.45 -23.17
N ALA A 21 -8.41 16.22 -22.69
CA ALA A 21 -7.37 15.74 -21.80
C ALA A 21 -7.95 15.18 -20.49
N LEU A 22 -8.93 15.86 -19.88
CA LEU A 22 -9.63 15.37 -18.70
C LEU A 22 -10.39 14.07 -18.99
N ILE A 23 -11.13 13.99 -20.09
CA ILE A 23 -11.87 12.77 -20.46
C ILE A 23 -10.92 11.59 -20.65
N VAL A 24 -9.80 11.78 -21.33
CA VAL A 24 -8.79 10.73 -21.53
C VAL A 24 -8.20 10.28 -20.20
N LEU A 25 -7.87 11.22 -19.30
CA LEU A 25 -7.32 10.90 -17.98
C LEU A 25 -8.35 10.12 -17.12
N ILE A 26 -9.61 10.52 -17.15
CA ILE A 26 -10.72 9.83 -16.48
C ILE A 26 -10.90 8.42 -17.06
N ALA A 27 -10.87 8.28 -18.39
CA ALA A 27 -11.00 6.99 -19.06
C ALA A 27 -9.87 6.02 -18.67
N LEU A 28 -8.64 6.51 -18.58
CA LEU A 28 -7.49 5.74 -18.11
C LEU A 28 -7.65 5.31 -16.64
N MET A 29 -8.11 6.22 -15.77
CA MET A 29 -8.46 5.89 -14.38
C MET A 29 -9.56 4.83 -14.29
N TRP A 30 -10.56 4.92 -15.17
CA TRP A 30 -11.65 3.96 -15.24
C TRP A 30 -11.19 2.60 -15.76
N ALA A 31 -10.26 2.57 -16.72
CA ALA A 31 -9.67 1.33 -17.23
C ALA A 31 -8.90 0.58 -16.13
N MET A 32 -8.06 1.28 -15.35
CA MET A 32 -7.40 0.69 -14.18
C MET A 32 -8.41 0.28 -13.10
N GLY A 33 -9.41 1.12 -12.82
CA GLY A 33 -10.49 0.80 -11.88
C GLY A 33 -11.34 -0.42 -12.30
N LYS A 34 -11.53 -0.62 -13.61
CA LYS A 34 -12.23 -1.78 -14.17
C LYS A 34 -11.37 -3.04 -14.09
N ALA A 35 -10.06 -2.95 -14.28
CA ALA A 35 -9.13 -4.05 -14.05
C ALA A 35 -9.08 -4.46 -12.56
N LEU A 36 -8.96 -3.51 -11.64
CA LEU A 36 -8.95 -3.75 -10.19
C LEU A 36 -10.31 -4.26 -9.66
N SER A 37 -11.42 -3.80 -10.22
CA SER A 37 -12.77 -4.30 -9.86
C SER A 37 -13.12 -5.65 -10.49
N SER A 38 -12.40 -6.07 -11.52
CA SER A 38 -12.49 -7.45 -12.02
C SER A 38 -11.76 -8.41 -11.07
N LEU A 39 -10.61 -7.98 -10.51
CA LEU A 39 -9.87 -8.77 -9.51
C LEU A 39 -10.56 -8.84 -8.14
N LYS A 40 -11.33 -7.80 -7.75
CA LYS A 40 -12.15 -7.81 -6.52
C LYS A 40 -13.46 -8.61 -6.64
N ARG A 41 -13.91 -9.00 -7.84
CA ARG A 41 -15.12 -9.83 -8.00
C ARG A 41 -14.90 -11.30 -7.67
N ASP A 42 -13.65 -11.77 -7.64
CA ASP A 42 -13.30 -13.12 -7.16
C ASP A 42 -13.24 -13.23 -5.62
N GLN A 43 -13.26 -12.12 -4.89
CA GLN A 43 -13.49 -12.12 -3.44
C GLN A 43 -14.94 -11.79 -3.14
N LYS A 44 -15.81 -12.77 -3.40
CA LYS A 44 -17.08 -12.87 -2.69
C LYS A 44 -16.74 -13.12 -1.21
N PRO A 45 -17.19 -12.29 -0.26
CA PRO A 45 -17.17 -12.67 1.14
C PRO A 45 -18.21 -13.77 1.30
N SER A 46 -17.76 -15.03 1.22
CA SER A 46 -18.54 -16.12 1.80
C SER A 46 -18.54 -15.88 3.30
N ALA A 47 -19.71 -15.48 3.78
CA ALA A 47 -20.04 -15.34 5.19
C ALA A 47 -19.62 -16.59 5.99
N PRO A 48 -19.24 -16.42 7.27
CA PRO A 48 -18.75 -17.50 8.10
C PRO A 48 -19.89 -18.47 8.44
N ALA A 49 -19.89 -19.63 7.79
CA ALA A 49 -20.69 -20.76 8.21
C ALA A 49 -19.93 -21.53 9.30
N GLN A 50 -20.60 -21.63 10.44
CA GLN A 50 -20.14 -22.21 11.69
C GLN A 50 -19.75 -23.70 11.54
N ALA A 51 -18.84 -24.12 12.42
CA ALA A 51 -18.33 -25.48 12.66
C ALA A 51 -19.45 -26.50 13.03
N PRO A 52 -19.20 -27.79 13.37
CA PRO A 52 -17.93 -28.57 13.40
C PRO A 52 -18.07 -29.99 12.81
N VAL A 53 -16.98 -30.64 12.39
CA VAL A 53 -16.84 -32.11 12.51
C VAL A 53 -15.37 -32.54 12.36
N VAL A 54 -14.85 -33.06 13.46
CA VAL A 54 -13.64 -33.91 13.60
C VAL A 54 -14.18 -35.35 13.50
N PRO A 55 -13.54 -36.35 12.81
CA PRO A 55 -12.27 -36.91 13.31
C PRO A 55 -11.30 -37.62 12.33
N ALA A 56 -10.08 -37.80 12.86
CA ALA A 56 -9.09 -38.88 12.62
C ALA A 56 -7.78 -38.50 11.88
N ALA A 57 -6.68 -38.67 12.62
CA ALA A 57 -5.26 -38.47 12.25
C ALA A 57 -4.67 -39.71 11.52
N PRO A 58 -3.47 -39.64 10.87
CA PRO A 58 -2.21 -39.66 11.62
C PRO A 58 -1.04 -38.82 11.04
N LYS A 59 -0.27 -38.23 11.96
CA LYS A 59 1.17 -37.84 11.92
C LYS A 59 1.86 -37.71 10.55
N GLN A 60 2.33 -36.50 10.24
CA GLN A 60 3.61 -36.29 9.56
C GLN A 60 4.26 -34.97 9.98
N ALA A 61 5.50 -35.11 10.45
CA ALA A 61 6.58 -34.12 10.64
C ALA A 61 6.20 -32.68 11.02
N ALA A 62 6.44 -32.35 12.29
CA ALA A 62 6.60 -30.97 12.74
C ALA A 62 7.73 -30.28 11.94
N PRO A 63 7.46 -29.17 11.23
CA PRO A 63 8.52 -28.24 10.91
C PRO A 63 8.91 -27.56 12.22
N VAL A 64 10.16 -27.77 12.61
CA VAL A 64 10.97 -26.90 13.45
C VAL A 64 10.30 -25.56 13.73
N ALA A 65 10.07 -25.29 15.01
CA ALA A 65 9.68 -23.99 15.51
C ALA A 65 10.74 -22.97 15.07
N GLN A 66 10.53 -22.39 13.88
CA GLN A 66 11.04 -21.07 13.59
C GLN A 66 10.50 -20.21 14.70
N VAL A 67 11.41 -19.67 15.52
CA VAL A 67 11.09 -18.65 16.51
C VAL A 67 10.48 -17.51 15.72
N GLN A 68 9.15 -17.55 15.60
CA GLN A 68 8.39 -16.53 14.93
C GLN A 68 8.69 -15.26 15.72
N PRO A 69 9.23 -14.21 15.07
CA PRO A 69 9.35 -12.92 15.72
C PRO A 69 8.03 -12.62 16.40
N ALA A 70 8.06 -12.14 17.64
CA ALA A 70 6.87 -11.70 18.34
C ALA A 70 6.28 -10.51 17.55
N ALA A 71 5.51 -10.87 16.52
CA ALA A 71 4.76 -9.98 15.68
C ALA A 71 3.47 -9.68 16.43
N GLU A 72 3.05 -8.42 16.38
CA GLU A 72 1.73 -8.05 16.89
C GLU A 72 0.65 -8.97 16.32
N GLU A 73 -0.28 -9.41 17.17
CA GLU A 73 -1.41 -10.26 16.80
C GLU A 73 -2.21 -9.58 15.68
N GLY A 74 -2.08 -10.10 14.46
CA GLY A 74 -2.67 -9.52 13.25
C GLY A 74 -1.68 -9.02 12.19
N ILE A 75 -0.37 -9.27 12.31
CA ILE A 75 0.58 -9.11 11.19
C ILE A 75 0.74 -10.47 10.49
N PRO A 76 0.34 -10.61 9.22
CA PRO A 76 0.42 -11.88 8.50
C PRO A 76 1.88 -12.25 8.22
N GLY A 77 2.17 -13.55 8.13
CA GLY A 77 3.54 -14.09 7.97
C GLY A 77 4.25 -13.56 6.71
N GLU A 78 3.50 -13.25 5.67
CA GLU A 78 3.97 -12.64 4.43
C GLU A 78 4.56 -11.25 4.66
N VAL A 79 3.97 -10.46 5.56
CA VAL A 79 4.48 -9.13 5.92
C VAL A 79 5.75 -9.26 6.76
N VAL A 80 5.83 -10.25 7.65
CA VAL A 80 7.05 -10.57 8.40
C VAL A 80 8.19 -11.00 7.45
N ALA A 81 7.89 -11.82 6.45
CA ALA A 81 8.84 -12.25 5.42
C ALA A 81 9.31 -11.05 4.56
N ALA A 82 8.39 -10.20 4.11
CA ALA A 82 8.73 -9.01 3.33
C ALA A 82 9.60 -8.02 4.13
N ILE A 83 9.27 -7.78 5.42
CA ILE A 83 10.06 -6.91 6.29
C ILE A 83 11.45 -7.51 6.53
N SER A 84 11.54 -8.80 6.84
CA SER A 84 12.85 -9.45 7.06
C SER A 84 13.72 -9.48 5.80
N ALA A 85 13.13 -9.66 4.61
CA ALA A 85 13.83 -9.55 3.33
C ALA A 85 14.29 -8.11 3.03
N ALA A 86 13.46 -7.10 3.31
CA ALA A 86 13.85 -5.70 3.15
C ALA A 86 14.99 -5.31 4.10
N VAL A 87 14.95 -5.79 5.35
CA VAL A 87 16.04 -5.61 6.31
C VAL A 87 17.30 -6.34 5.84
N ALA A 88 17.18 -7.53 5.23
CA ALA A 88 18.31 -8.25 4.64
C ALA A 88 19.05 -7.41 3.60
N PHE A 89 18.28 -6.83 2.67
CA PHE A 89 18.81 -6.01 1.59
C PHE A 89 19.43 -4.70 2.11
N LEU A 90 18.81 -4.04 3.09
CA LEU A 90 19.36 -2.81 3.66
C LEU A 90 20.60 -3.05 4.53
N MET A 91 20.71 -4.24 5.12
CA MET A 91 21.82 -4.61 6.00
C MET A 91 22.88 -5.44 5.27
N GLU A 92 22.87 -5.45 3.93
CA GLU A 92 23.84 -6.18 3.11
C GLU A 92 25.28 -5.66 3.33
N ASP A 93 25.45 -4.41 3.77
CA ASP A 93 26.73 -3.80 4.19
C ASP A 93 27.12 -4.10 5.65
N ALA A 94 26.24 -4.69 6.46
CA ALA A 94 26.54 -5.11 7.83
C ALA A 94 27.26 -6.47 7.81
N GLY A 95 28.50 -6.46 7.32
CA GLY A 95 29.29 -7.64 6.97
C GLY A 95 29.28 -8.78 8.01
N GLU A 96 29.27 -10.02 7.50
CA GLU A 96 29.44 -11.35 8.14
C GLU A 96 28.72 -11.66 9.47
N LYS A 97 28.08 -10.69 10.13
CA LYS A 97 27.38 -10.87 11.39
C LYS A 97 25.89 -10.97 11.08
N GLY A 98 25.36 -12.19 11.15
CA GLY A 98 23.93 -12.44 10.99
C GLY A 98 23.09 -11.56 11.94
N TYR A 99 21.98 -11.04 11.44
CA TYR A 99 21.04 -10.23 12.22
C TYR A 99 19.78 -11.04 12.55
N VAL A 100 19.15 -10.74 13.69
CA VAL A 100 17.89 -11.36 14.12
C VAL A 100 16.87 -10.26 14.39
N VAL A 101 15.70 -10.37 13.77
CA VAL A 101 14.58 -9.45 14.00
C VAL A 101 13.94 -9.77 15.36
N LYS A 102 14.11 -8.88 16.34
CA LYS A 102 13.63 -9.08 17.72
C LYS A 102 12.13 -8.83 17.90
N SER A 103 11.57 -7.87 17.18
CA SER A 103 10.14 -7.54 17.25
C SER A 103 9.69 -6.81 15.98
N ILE A 104 8.47 -7.08 15.55
CA ILE A 104 7.81 -6.35 14.46
C ILE A 104 6.54 -5.74 15.01
N LYS A 105 6.46 -4.42 14.95
CA LYS A 105 5.31 -3.64 15.43
C LYS A 105 4.89 -2.68 14.34
N ARG A 106 3.59 -2.39 14.25
CA ARG A 106 3.15 -1.29 13.40
C ARG A 106 3.77 0.00 13.92
N ALA A 107 4.45 0.73 13.04
CA ALA A 107 4.78 2.10 13.34
C ALA A 107 3.46 2.82 13.61
N ARG A 108 3.38 3.55 14.73
CA ARG A 108 2.31 4.53 14.91
C ARG A 108 2.35 5.41 13.67
N GLU A 109 1.20 5.52 12.99
CA GLU A 109 1.05 6.30 11.77
C GLU A 109 1.88 7.57 11.89
N ALA A 110 2.86 7.72 10.99
CA ALA A 110 3.76 8.86 11.02
C ALA A 110 2.89 10.10 11.12
N ARG A 111 3.13 10.93 12.15
CA ARG A 111 2.33 12.13 12.38
C ARG A 111 2.23 12.88 11.05
N PRO A 112 1.02 13.29 10.63
CA PRO A 112 0.85 13.92 9.33
C PRO A 112 1.85 15.05 9.20
N VAL A 113 2.47 15.18 8.03
CA VAL A 113 3.59 16.13 7.80
C VAL A 113 3.22 17.55 8.23
N TRP A 114 1.95 17.94 8.07
CA TRP A 114 1.41 19.22 8.56
C TRP A 114 1.36 19.34 10.08
N GLY A 115 1.01 18.27 10.79
CA GLY A 115 0.99 18.26 12.26
C GLY A 115 2.40 18.26 12.86
N LEU A 116 3.38 17.64 12.17
CA LEU A 116 4.79 17.71 12.58
C LEU A 116 5.38 19.10 12.30
N ALA A 117 5.13 19.66 11.12
CA ALA A 117 5.58 20.99 10.73
C ALA A 117 5.03 22.09 11.66
N GLY A 118 3.74 22.05 11.98
CA GLY A 118 3.14 23.02 12.89
C GLY A 118 3.81 23.05 14.27
N ILE A 119 4.20 21.90 14.81
CA ILE A 119 4.90 21.82 16.10
C ILE A 119 6.34 22.34 15.98
N MET A 120 7.05 22.00 14.90
CA MET A 120 8.41 22.49 14.66
C MET A 120 8.44 24.02 14.58
N GLU A 121 7.45 24.64 13.93
CA GLU A 121 7.34 26.10 13.85
C GLU A 121 6.89 26.72 15.18
N ASN A 122 5.94 26.11 15.91
CA ASN A 122 5.45 26.64 17.19
C ASN A 122 6.45 26.49 18.34
N THR A 123 7.40 25.55 18.23
CA THR A 123 8.43 25.29 19.25
C THR A 123 9.78 25.90 18.90
N ARG A 124 9.87 26.67 17.80
CA ARG A 124 11.09 27.39 17.45
C ARG A 124 11.28 28.57 18.42
N PRO A 125 12.47 28.74 19.02
CA PRO A 125 12.74 29.88 19.90
C PRO A 125 12.65 31.19 19.10
N PHE A 126 12.19 32.24 19.77
CA PHE A 126 12.13 33.61 19.25
C PHE A 126 13.49 34.30 19.33
#